data_AF-A0A1C6UIJ5-F1
#
_entry.id   AF-A0A1C6UIJ5-F1
#
_cell.length_a   1.000
_cell.length_b   1.000
_cell.length_c   1.000
_cell.angle_alpha   90.00
_cell.angle_beta   90.00
_cell.angle_gamma   90.00
#
_symmetry.space_group_name_H-M   'P 1'
#
loop_
_entity.id
_entity.type
_entity.pdbx_description
1 polymer ?
#
loop_
_entity_poly.entity_id
_entity_poly.type
_entity_poly.pdbx_seq_one_letter_code
_entity_poly.pdbx_strand_id
1 'polypeptide(L)'
;MAHTPVNHPARPVYRAIGGLTGLYLVAFGVLGIIASVGDEVFAQDDTAILGQGTNLGFSLVSVLLGAAVLAGTAIGRNIDVMVNQWLAYVIMVISLAGLAFIQTEANIFNFSIFTVIVLMVVSLVLLMVGMYGKVGTDAEQDAWQKARLVL
;
A
#
# COMPACT_ATOMS: atom_id res chain seq x y z
N MET A 1 21.87 11.01 -10.47
CA MET A 1 20.55 11.67 -10.47
C MET A 1 19.49 10.59 -10.38
N ALA A 2 18.46 10.74 -9.54
CA ALA A 2 17.38 9.75 -9.51
C ALA A 2 16.61 9.81 -10.84
N HIS A 3 16.57 8.72 -11.60
CA HIS A 3 15.89 8.62 -12.90
C HIS A 3 14.36 8.43 -12.75
N THR A 4 13.78 8.77 -11.61
CA THR A 4 12.33 8.67 -11.40
C THR A 4 11.60 9.72 -12.24
N PRO A 5 10.58 9.33 -13.03
CA PRO A 5 9.81 10.29 -13.83
C PRO A 5 9.22 11.40 -12.99
N VAL A 6 9.41 12.65 -13.42
CA VAL A 6 8.85 13.85 -12.77
C VAL A 6 7.80 14.46 -13.71
N ASN A 7 6.70 14.96 -13.16
CA ASN A 7 5.59 15.55 -13.91
C ASN A 7 4.94 14.58 -14.91
N HIS A 8 4.80 13.31 -14.51
CA HIS A 8 4.25 12.29 -15.39
C HIS A 8 2.78 12.60 -15.76
N PRO A 9 2.40 12.57 -17.06
CA PRO A 9 1.06 12.99 -17.50
C PRO A 9 -0.05 12.09 -16.94
N ALA A 10 0.24 10.81 -16.70
CA ALA A 10 -0.71 9.86 -16.08
C ALA A 10 -0.76 9.96 -14.54
N ARG A 11 -0.17 10.97 -13.90
CA ARG A 11 -0.22 11.15 -12.43
C ARG A 11 -1.63 11.03 -11.84
N PRO A 12 -2.70 11.60 -12.43
CA PRO A 12 -4.05 11.44 -11.88
C PRO A 12 -4.49 9.97 -11.79
N VAL A 13 -4.10 9.14 -12.76
CA VAL A 13 -4.39 7.70 -12.79
C VAL A 13 -3.64 7.00 -11.66
N TYR A 14 -2.33 7.26 -11.50
CA TYR A 14 -1.55 6.67 -10.42
C TYR A 14 -2.07 7.07 -9.03
N ARG A 15 -2.52 8.32 -8.86
CA ARG A 15 -3.17 8.76 -7.61
C ARG A 15 -4.48 8.03 -7.35
N ALA A 16 -5.30 7.83 -8.37
CA ALA A 16 -6.53 7.05 -8.25
C ALA A 16 -6.23 5.60 -7.86
N ILE A 17 -5.23 4.97 -8.48
CA ILE A 17 -4.76 3.63 -8.12
C ILE A 17 -4.32 3.59 -6.65
N GLY A 18 -3.47 4.53 -6.21
CA GLY A 18 -3.03 4.61 -4.81
C GLY A 18 -4.21 4.76 -3.83
N GLY A 19 -5.16 5.63 -4.15
CA GLY A 19 -6.39 5.78 -3.36
C GLY A 19 -7.23 4.50 -3.29
N LEU A 20 -7.40 3.81 -4.41
CA LEU A 20 -8.12 2.52 -4.46
C LEU A 20 -7.39 1.43 -3.67
N THR A 21 -6.06 1.40 -3.70
CA THR A 21 -5.25 0.49 -2.88
C THR A 21 -5.41 0.79 -1.39
N GLY A 22 -5.40 2.06 -0.99
CA GLY A 22 -5.67 2.45 0.39
C GLY A 22 -7.08 2.06 0.84
N LEU A 23 -8.10 2.28 -0.01
CA LEU A 23 -9.47 1.88 0.25
C LEU A 23 -9.62 0.36 0.39
N TYR A 24 -8.94 -0.40 -0.45
CA TYR A 24 -8.89 -1.85 -0.37
C TYR A 24 -8.35 -2.33 0.99
N LEU A 25 -7.24 -1.77 1.46
CA LEU A 25 -6.64 -2.11 2.75
C LEU A 25 -7.58 -1.80 3.93
N VAL A 26 -8.25 -0.64 3.89
CA VAL A 26 -9.26 -0.29 4.90
C VAL A 26 -10.44 -1.26 4.86
N ALA A 27 -10.98 -1.56 3.68
CA ALA A 27 -12.11 -2.48 3.54
C ALA A 27 -11.76 -3.89 4.03
N PHE A 28 -10.59 -4.40 3.65
CA PHE A 28 -10.07 -5.67 4.14
C PHE A 28 -9.93 -5.67 5.67
N GLY A 29 -9.31 -4.63 6.24
CA GLY A 29 -9.12 -4.53 7.68
C GLY A 29 -10.43 -4.40 8.46
N VAL A 30 -11.40 -3.62 7.97
CA VAL A 30 -12.73 -3.52 8.61
C VAL A 30 -13.47 -4.85 8.58
N LEU A 31 -13.47 -5.54 7.43
CA LEU A 31 -14.08 -6.86 7.30
C LEU A 31 -13.39 -7.88 8.21
N GLY A 32 -12.07 -7.83 8.33
CA GLY A 32 -11.30 -8.67 9.24
C GLY A 32 -11.57 -8.40 10.71
N ILE A 33 -11.70 -7.12 11.11
CA ILE A 33 -12.11 -6.77 12.48
C ILE A 33 -13.49 -7.34 12.80
N ILE A 34 -14.44 -7.25 11.86
CA ILE A 34 -15.80 -7.80 12.04
C ILE A 34 -15.77 -9.33 12.14
N ALA A 35 -14.94 -9.98 11.33
CA ALA A 35 -14.84 -11.44 11.31
C ALA A 35 -14.13 -12.01 12.55
N SER A 36 -13.17 -11.27 13.11
CA SER A 36 -12.40 -11.66 14.30
C SER A 36 -12.99 -11.13 15.63
N VAL A 37 -14.27 -10.76 15.66
CA VAL A 37 -14.90 -10.28 16.90
C VAL A 37 -15.01 -11.43 17.89
N GLY A 38 -14.35 -11.28 19.04
CA GLY A 38 -14.35 -12.27 20.12
C GLY A 38 -13.09 -13.13 20.16
N ASP A 39 -12.26 -13.08 19.12
CA ASP A 39 -10.99 -13.80 19.06
C ASP A 39 -9.89 -13.04 19.81
N GLU A 40 -8.82 -13.77 20.15
CA GLU A 40 -7.60 -13.14 20.64
C GLU A 40 -6.94 -12.28 19.54
N VAL A 41 -6.25 -11.21 19.94
CA VAL A 41 -5.65 -10.25 19.00
C VAL A 41 -4.73 -10.92 17.96
N PHE A 42 -3.99 -11.94 18.38
CA PHE A 42 -3.05 -12.68 17.55
C PHE A 42 -3.44 -14.15 17.39
N ALA A 43 -4.74 -14.45 17.39
CA ALA A 43 -5.24 -15.78 17.12
C ALA A 43 -4.70 -16.29 15.75
N GLN A 44 -4.36 -17.57 15.70
CA GLN A 44 -3.91 -18.28 14.49
C GLN A 44 -4.93 -19.37 14.13
N ASP A 45 -6.17 -18.94 13.94
CA ASP A 45 -7.34 -19.77 13.65
C ASP A 45 -7.67 -19.76 12.14
N ASP A 46 -8.81 -20.32 11.74
CA ASP A 46 -9.20 -20.42 10.33
C ASP A 46 -9.85 -19.14 9.78
N THR A 47 -9.65 -17.99 10.44
CA THR A 47 -10.25 -16.73 10.00
C THR A 47 -9.68 -16.26 8.67
N ALA A 48 -10.56 -16.12 7.68
CA ALA A 48 -10.17 -15.70 6.33
C ALA A 48 -11.11 -14.64 5.75
N ILE A 49 -10.53 -13.63 5.10
CA ILE A 49 -11.24 -12.54 4.43
C ILE A 49 -10.70 -12.35 3.02
N LEU A 50 -11.60 -12.36 2.03
CA LEU A 50 -11.23 -12.31 0.61
C LEU A 50 -10.20 -13.39 0.21
N GLY A 51 -10.24 -14.55 0.87
CA GLY A 51 -9.29 -15.67 0.67
C GLY A 51 -7.93 -15.50 1.36
N GLN A 52 -7.71 -14.41 2.11
CA GLN A 52 -6.49 -14.16 2.88
C GLN A 52 -6.70 -14.59 4.34
N GLY A 53 -5.74 -15.31 4.90
CA GLY A 53 -5.68 -15.57 6.34
C GLY A 53 -5.40 -14.27 7.09
N THR A 54 -6.10 -14.05 8.18
CA THR A 54 -5.98 -12.83 8.98
C THR A 54 -6.35 -13.11 10.43
N ASN A 55 -6.15 -12.11 11.26
CA ASN A 55 -6.69 -12.04 12.61
C ASN A 55 -6.98 -10.58 12.98
N LEU A 56 -7.45 -10.34 14.20
CA LEU A 56 -7.79 -9.01 14.67
C LEU A 56 -6.59 -8.04 14.58
N GLY A 57 -5.40 -8.49 15.00
CA GLY A 57 -4.17 -7.71 14.99
C GLY A 57 -3.77 -7.25 13.58
N PHE A 58 -3.75 -8.16 12.61
CA PHE A 58 -3.43 -7.82 11.23
C PHE A 58 -4.51 -6.96 10.58
N SER A 59 -5.77 -7.19 10.93
CA SER A 59 -6.89 -6.41 10.43
C SER A 59 -6.79 -4.94 10.87
N LEU A 60 -6.43 -4.69 12.13
CA LEU A 60 -6.15 -3.34 12.64
C LEU A 60 -4.96 -2.68 11.93
N VAL A 61 -3.85 -3.41 11.75
CA VAL A 61 -2.69 -2.93 10.99
C VAL A 61 -3.08 -2.56 9.56
N SER A 62 -3.91 -3.39 8.91
CA SER A 62 -4.39 -3.13 7.55
C SER A 62 -5.23 -1.86 7.46
N VAL A 63 -6.10 -1.60 8.44
CA VAL A 63 -6.84 -0.32 8.51
C VAL A 63 -5.88 0.86 8.65
N LEU A 64 -4.88 0.77 9.53
CA LEU A 64 -3.90 1.84 9.74
C LEU A 64 -3.08 2.13 8.48
N LEU A 65 -2.60 1.08 7.80
CA LEU A 65 -1.86 1.22 6.54
C LEU A 65 -2.74 1.84 5.44
N GLY A 66 -3.98 1.35 5.29
CA GLY A 66 -4.93 1.89 4.33
C GLY A 66 -5.28 3.36 4.61
N ALA A 67 -5.51 3.71 5.88
CA ALA A 67 -5.78 5.09 6.30
C ALA A 67 -4.59 6.01 6.02
N ALA A 68 -3.35 5.55 6.24
CA ALA A 68 -2.15 6.31 5.91
C ALA A 68 -2.04 6.60 4.40
N VAL A 69 -2.31 5.61 3.54
CA VAL A 69 -2.34 5.80 2.08
C VAL A 69 -3.43 6.79 1.66
N LEU A 70 -4.63 6.66 2.21
CA LEU A 70 -5.76 7.55 1.92
C LEU A 70 -5.47 8.98 2.40
N ALA A 71 -4.91 9.15 3.59
CA ALA A 71 -4.51 10.45 4.13
C ALA A 71 -3.43 11.10 3.26
N GLY A 72 -2.41 10.35 2.86
CA GLY A 72 -1.38 10.81 1.92
C GLY A 72 -2.00 11.29 0.60
N THR A 73 -2.92 10.50 0.06
CA THR A 73 -3.63 10.83 -1.19
C THR A 73 -4.50 12.08 -1.04
N ALA A 74 -5.25 12.23 0.06
CA ALA A 74 -6.10 13.38 0.34
C ALA A 74 -5.32 14.68 0.54
N ILE A 75 -4.21 14.63 1.29
CA ILE A 75 -3.29 15.78 1.47
C ILE A 75 -2.63 16.14 0.14
N GLY A 76 -2.27 15.13 -0.65
CA GLY A 76 -1.66 15.28 -1.96
C GLY A 76 -0.25 15.87 -1.92
N ARG A 77 0.04 16.80 -2.83
CA ARG A 77 1.39 17.35 -3.05
C ARG A 77 2.35 16.23 -3.47
N ASN A 78 3.55 16.19 -2.90
CA ASN A 78 4.48 15.06 -2.98
C ASN A 78 4.47 14.22 -1.67
N ILE A 79 3.49 14.42 -0.79
CA ILE A 79 3.38 13.66 0.47
C ILE A 79 2.87 12.25 0.17
N ASP A 80 1.87 12.10 -0.72
CA ASP A 80 1.41 10.80 -1.23
C ASP A 80 2.56 9.98 -1.82
N VAL A 81 3.44 10.62 -2.60
CA VAL A 81 4.63 9.97 -3.17
C VAL A 81 5.53 9.38 -2.09
N MET A 82 5.85 10.19 -1.08
CA MET A 82 6.68 9.77 0.04
C MET A 82 6.03 8.64 0.84
N VAL A 83 4.75 8.81 1.21
CA VAL A 83 3.99 7.82 1.98
C VAL A 83 3.92 6.50 1.23
N ASN A 84 3.51 6.51 -0.04
CA ASN A 84 3.36 5.30 -0.84
C ASN A 84 4.69 4.57 -1.01
N GLN A 85 5.80 5.30 -1.23
CA GLN A 85 7.11 4.69 -1.42
C GLN A 85 7.64 4.03 -0.13
N TRP A 86 7.52 4.69 1.02
CA TRP A 86 7.95 4.10 2.29
C TRP A 86 7.05 2.93 2.71
N LEU A 87 5.74 3.07 2.58
CA LEU A 87 4.80 1.98 2.89
C LEU A 87 5.02 0.78 1.96
N ALA A 88 5.34 1.00 0.69
CA ALA A 88 5.68 -0.09 -0.22
C ALA A 88 6.87 -0.91 0.31
N TYR A 89 7.97 -0.27 0.69
CA TYR A 89 9.13 -0.99 1.23
C TYR A 89 8.80 -1.72 2.54
N VAL A 90 8.07 -1.08 3.45
CA VAL A 90 7.67 -1.71 4.73
C VAL A 90 6.77 -2.92 4.47
N ILE A 91 5.74 -2.79 3.63
CA ILE A 91 4.82 -3.89 3.30
C ILE A 91 5.56 -5.01 2.57
N MET A 92 6.52 -4.68 1.70
CA MET A 92 7.36 -5.67 1.03
C MET A 92 8.15 -6.52 2.03
N VAL A 93 8.80 -5.87 3.00
CA VAL A 93 9.55 -6.56 4.06
C VAL A 93 8.61 -7.41 4.92
N ILE A 94 7.43 -6.88 5.29
CA ILE A 94 6.42 -7.62 6.06
C ILE A 94 5.92 -8.85 5.28
N SER A 95 5.66 -8.72 3.98
CA SER A 95 5.23 -9.82 3.11
C SER A 95 6.30 -10.91 3.02
N LEU A 96 7.56 -10.53 2.79
CA LEU A 96 8.68 -11.48 2.72
C LEU A 96 8.97 -12.15 4.06
N ALA A 97 8.92 -11.40 5.17
CA ALA A 97 9.04 -11.96 6.52
C ALA A 97 7.89 -12.93 6.80
N GLY A 98 6.66 -12.54 6.44
CA GLY A 98 5.48 -13.38 6.50
C GLY A 98 5.66 -14.70 5.77
N LEU A 99 6.20 -14.66 4.54
CA LEU A 99 6.52 -15.87 3.78
C LEU A 99 7.58 -16.74 4.48
N ALA A 100 8.63 -16.12 5.02
CA ALA A 100 9.72 -16.83 5.69
C ALA A 100 9.26 -17.54 6.96
N PHE A 101 8.30 -16.97 7.70
CA PHE A 101 7.81 -17.48 8.98
C PHE A 101 6.47 -18.21 8.90
N ILE A 102 5.93 -18.43 7.70
CA ILE A 102 4.52 -18.87 7.52
C ILE A 102 4.18 -20.21 8.17
N GLN A 103 5.15 -21.14 8.25
CA GLN A 103 4.98 -22.46 8.89
C GLN A 103 5.54 -22.50 10.31
N THR A 104 5.58 -21.36 11.00
CA THR A 104 6.16 -21.24 12.35
C THR A 104 5.23 -20.48 13.28
N GLU A 105 5.44 -20.63 14.58
CA GLU A 105 4.70 -19.88 15.61
C GLU A 105 4.89 -18.36 15.50
N ALA A 106 5.94 -17.91 14.82
CA ALA A 106 6.19 -16.50 14.55
C ALA A 106 5.21 -15.88 13.51
N ASN A 107 4.30 -16.67 12.92
CA ASN A 107 3.21 -16.19 12.08
C ASN A 107 2.07 -15.54 12.91
N ILE A 108 2.43 -14.56 13.74
CA ILE A 108 1.53 -13.89 14.69
C ILE A 108 0.33 -13.18 14.04
N PHE A 109 0.41 -12.91 12.73
CA PHE A 109 -0.65 -12.28 11.94
C PHE A 109 -1.51 -13.28 11.17
N ASN A 110 -1.27 -14.58 11.37
CA ASN A 110 -2.02 -15.66 10.74
C ASN A 110 -2.03 -15.58 9.20
N PHE A 111 -0.87 -15.26 8.62
CA PHE A 111 -0.75 -15.12 7.17
C PHE A 111 -0.90 -16.46 6.48
N SER A 112 -1.76 -16.48 5.46
CA SER A 112 -1.77 -17.51 4.42
C SER A 112 -0.86 -17.12 3.25
N ILE A 113 -0.51 -18.08 2.38
CA ILE A 113 0.24 -17.80 1.14
C ILE A 113 -0.48 -16.74 0.29
N PHE A 114 -1.81 -16.76 0.26
CA PHE A 114 -2.60 -15.78 -0.47
C PHE A 114 -2.46 -14.37 0.13
N THR A 115 -2.39 -14.26 1.46
CA THR A 115 -2.14 -13.01 2.18
C THR A 115 -0.79 -12.41 1.81
N VAL A 116 0.26 -13.24 1.79
CA VAL A 116 1.60 -12.84 1.37
C VAL A 116 1.59 -12.29 -0.05
N ILE A 117 0.95 -13.01 -0.98
CA ILE A 117 0.85 -12.61 -2.40
C ILE A 117 0.14 -11.27 -2.53
N VAL A 118 -1.01 -11.11 -1.87
CA VAL A 118 -1.77 -9.85 -1.91
C VAL A 118 -0.95 -8.69 -1.34
N LEU A 119 -0.29 -8.87 -0.19
CA LEU A 119 0.58 -7.84 0.38
C LEU A 119 1.73 -7.48 -0.56
N MET A 120 2.33 -8.47 -1.24
CA MET A 120 3.38 -8.21 -2.23
C MET A 120 2.83 -7.39 -3.41
N VAL A 121 1.65 -7.74 -3.94
CA VAL A 121 1.01 -6.98 -5.03
C VAL A 121 0.69 -5.56 -4.58
N VAL A 122 0.10 -5.38 -3.39
CA VAL A 122 -0.18 -4.06 -2.80
C VAL A 122 1.10 -3.22 -2.70
N SER A 123 2.18 -3.81 -2.17
CA SER A 123 3.49 -3.17 -2.08
C SER A 123 4.00 -2.71 -3.44
N LEU A 124 3.99 -3.59 -4.44
CA LEU A 124 4.47 -3.27 -5.79
C LEU A 124 3.62 -2.19 -6.46
N VAL A 125 2.30 -2.22 -6.27
CA VAL A 125 1.39 -1.18 -6.74
C VAL A 125 1.71 0.16 -6.08
N LEU A 126 1.88 0.21 -4.76
CA LEU A 126 2.24 1.44 -4.05
C LEU A 126 3.61 1.97 -4.46
N LEU A 127 4.59 1.07 -4.69
CA LEU A 127 5.92 1.47 -5.18
C LEU A 127 5.80 2.13 -6.55
N MET A 128 5.03 1.53 -7.46
CA MET A 128 4.75 2.10 -8.77
C MET A 128 4.06 3.47 -8.64
N VAL A 129 3.03 3.60 -7.81
CA VAL A 129 2.38 4.90 -7.57
C VAL A 129 3.38 5.94 -7.04
N GLY A 130 4.25 5.57 -6.10
CA GLY A 130 5.30 6.45 -5.57
C GLY A 130 6.31 6.88 -6.65
N MET A 131 6.73 5.97 -7.53
CA MET A 131 7.70 6.25 -8.57
C MET A 131 7.19 7.19 -9.68
N TYR A 132 5.88 7.17 -9.97
CA TYR A 132 5.26 7.95 -11.06
C TYR A 132 4.40 9.13 -10.59
N GLY A 133 4.28 9.35 -9.27
CA GLY A 133 3.42 10.40 -8.70
C GLY A 133 4.09 11.78 -8.51
N LYS A 134 5.41 11.87 -8.69
CA LYS A 134 6.21 13.04 -8.30
C LYS A 134 5.97 14.26 -9.19
N VAL A 135 5.70 15.40 -8.54
CA VAL A 135 5.65 16.72 -9.17
C VAL A 135 6.97 17.44 -8.89
N GLY A 136 7.54 18.05 -9.93
CA GLY A 136 8.77 18.82 -9.84
C GLY A 136 8.56 20.18 -9.18
N THR A 137 9.65 20.92 -9.03
CA THR A 137 9.61 22.35 -8.75
C THR A 137 8.89 23.11 -9.88
N ASP A 138 8.44 24.34 -9.61
CA ASP A 138 7.76 25.17 -10.62
C ASP A 138 8.63 25.35 -11.87
N ALA A 139 9.94 25.52 -11.71
CA ALA A 139 10.89 25.61 -12.82
C ALA A 139 10.96 24.32 -13.66
N GLU A 140 10.95 23.15 -13.02
CA GLU A 140 10.92 21.85 -13.70
C GLU A 140 9.57 21.61 -14.38
N GLN A 141 8.48 22.08 -13.78
CA GLN A 141 7.13 22.00 -14.36
C GLN A 141 7.02 22.89 -15.61
N ASP A 142 7.53 24.12 -15.56
CA ASP A 142 7.56 25.03 -16.69
C ASP A 142 8.42 24.50 -17.84
N ALA A 143 9.60 23.96 -17.52
CA ALA A 143 10.48 23.35 -18.52
C ALA A 143 9.79 22.15 -19.20
N TRP A 144 9.12 21.30 -18.42
CA TRP A 144 8.35 20.17 -18.93
C TRP A 144 7.20 20.62 -19.85
N GLN A 145 6.45 21.66 -19.47
CA GLN A 145 5.37 22.20 -20.31
C GLN A 145 5.89 22.78 -21.62
N LYS A 146 7.00 23.53 -21.60
CA LYS A 146 7.61 24.07 -22.82
C LYS A 146 8.07 22.97 -23.75
N ALA A 147 8.72 21.92 -23.24
CA ALA A 147 9.19 20.79 -24.04
C ALA A 147 8.05 20.06 -24.77
N ARG A 148 6.88 19.94 -24.14
CA ARG A 148 5.66 19.37 -24.75
C ARG A 148 5.16 20.16 -25.96
N LEU A 149 5.37 21.48 -26.00
CA LEU A 149 4.81 22.34 -27.05
C LEU A 149 5.66 22.37 -28.33
N VAL A 150 6.83 21.72 -28.34
CA VAL A 150 7.75 21.65 -29.49
C VAL A 150 7.64 20.32 -30.25
N LEU A 151 6.78 19.41 -29.80
CA LEU A 151 6.44 18.14 -30.44
C LEU A 151 5.08 18.24 -31.13
#